data_AF-A0A7S0NDV7-F1
#
_entry.id   AF-A0A7S0NDV7-F1
#
_cell.length_a   1.000
_cell.length_b   1.000
_cell.length_c   1.000
_cell.angle_alpha   90.00
_cell.angle_beta   90.00
_cell.angle_gamma   90.00
#
_symmetry.space_group_name_H-M   'P 1'
#
loop_
_entity.id
_entity.type
_entity.pdbx_description
1 polymer ?
#
loop_
_entity_poly.entity_id
_entity_poly.type
_entity_poly.pdbx_seq_one_letter_code
_entity_poly.pdbx_strand_id
1 'polypeptide(L)'
;MSAGVVHFLPRGREPFTLTHGGADWQRLKPAAECEEIEYPKPDNEVSFDLLSSVALTGTNHEGDQPPHLTLKDDSVAVSRNLAIYDGPEQRFCPAGVYEYIEEEGGEKRLQINAQNCIHCKTCDIKCPSQNIDWVVPEGGGGPAYAGM
;
A
#
# COMPACT_ATOMS: atom_id res chain seq x y z
N MET A 1 28.48 -4.94 3.51
CA MET A 1 29.73 -5.72 3.41
C MET A 1 29.57 -7.10 2.74
N SER A 2 28.36 -7.60 2.46
CA SER A 2 28.13 -8.94 1.88
C SER A 2 28.40 -9.04 0.37
N ALA A 3 27.97 -8.06 -0.44
CA ALA A 3 28.04 -8.17 -1.91
C ALA A 3 29.47 -8.32 -2.48
N GLY A 4 30.46 -7.59 -1.93
CA GLY A 4 31.85 -7.71 -2.40
C GLY A 4 32.49 -9.08 -2.11
N VAL A 5 32.21 -9.63 -0.92
CA VAL A 5 32.81 -10.88 -0.46
C VAL A 5 32.11 -12.10 -1.05
N VAL A 6 30.79 -12.03 -1.26
CA VAL A 6 29.96 -13.15 -1.70
C VAL A 6 29.73 -13.13 -3.22
N HIS A 7 29.63 -11.95 -3.82
CA HIS A 7 29.35 -11.84 -5.25
C HIS A 7 30.57 -11.42 -6.08
N PHE A 8 31.29 -10.36 -5.69
CA PHE A 8 32.39 -9.86 -6.54
C PHE A 8 33.60 -10.80 -6.60
N LEU A 9 34.01 -11.38 -5.46
CA LEU A 9 35.17 -12.26 -5.40
C LEU A 9 34.88 -13.71 -5.87
N PRO A 10 33.95 -14.48 -5.25
CA PRO A 10 33.72 -15.86 -5.63
C PRO A 10 32.62 -16.03 -6.69
N ARG A 11 31.97 -14.94 -7.15
CA ARG A 11 30.91 -14.95 -8.18
C ARG A 11 29.70 -15.81 -7.81
N GLY A 12 29.20 -15.72 -6.57
CA GLY A 12 28.01 -16.46 -6.17
C GLY A 12 28.26 -17.96 -5.93
N ARG A 13 29.49 -18.36 -5.60
CA ARG A 13 29.89 -19.76 -5.33
C ARG A 13 29.93 -20.11 -3.84
N GLU A 14 29.25 -19.32 -3.02
CA GLU A 14 29.05 -19.63 -1.62
C GLU A 14 28.31 -20.97 -1.44
N PRO A 15 28.72 -21.81 -0.47
CA PRO A 15 28.06 -23.09 -0.20
C PRO A 15 26.82 -22.93 0.69
N PHE A 16 26.12 -21.80 0.60
CA PHE A 16 24.92 -21.52 1.40
C PHE A 16 23.98 -20.59 0.66
N THR A 17 22.70 -20.63 1.04
CA THR A 17 21.67 -19.70 0.57
C THR A 17 21.10 -18.96 1.77
N LEU A 18 21.14 -17.63 1.75
CA LEU A 18 20.52 -16.80 2.79
C LEU A 18 19.00 -16.90 2.68
N THR A 19 18.31 -16.82 3.82
CA THR A 19 16.85 -16.86 3.88
C THR A 19 16.28 -15.46 4.06
N HIS A 20 15.07 -15.24 3.52
CA HIS A 20 14.37 -13.96 3.68
C HIS A 20 13.73 -13.79 5.07
N GLY A 21 13.45 -14.89 5.77
CA GLY A 21 12.71 -14.92 7.03
C GLY A 21 11.20 -15.13 6.80
N GLY A 22 10.35 -14.32 7.43
CA GLY A 22 8.89 -14.33 7.25
C GLY A 22 8.38 -13.35 6.18
N ALA A 23 7.08 -13.47 5.87
CA ALA A 23 6.38 -12.67 4.85
C ALA A 23 6.33 -11.17 5.18
N ASP A 24 6.20 -10.32 4.17
CA ASP A 24 6.29 -8.86 4.33
C ASP A 24 5.19 -8.26 5.21
N TRP A 25 3.97 -8.79 5.16
CA TRP A 25 2.85 -8.35 6.01
C TRP A 25 3.10 -8.59 7.50
N GLN A 26 3.99 -9.53 7.86
CA GLN A 26 4.35 -9.83 9.26
C GLN A 26 5.46 -8.91 9.80
N ARG A 27 6.01 -8.00 8.98
CA ARG A 27 7.18 -7.19 9.34
C ARG A 27 6.86 -5.82 9.93
N LEU A 28 5.58 -5.47 10.06
CA LEU A 28 5.20 -4.23 10.75
C LEU A 28 5.32 -4.40 12.26
N LYS A 29 5.79 -3.36 12.93
CA LYS A 29 5.70 -3.21 14.38
C LYS A 29 4.44 -2.43 14.74
N PRO A 30 3.86 -2.62 15.94
CA PRO A 30 2.80 -1.74 16.43
C PRO A 30 3.24 -0.28 16.39
N ALA A 31 2.29 0.62 16.10
CA ALA A 31 2.57 2.06 15.99
C ALA A 31 3.14 2.62 17.29
N ALA A 32 2.66 2.14 18.45
CA ALA A 32 3.14 2.53 19.77
C ALA A 32 4.62 2.18 20.05
N GLU A 33 5.23 1.31 19.25
CA GLU A 33 6.65 0.94 19.35
C GLU A 33 7.54 1.68 18.34
N CYS A 34 6.96 2.58 17.54
CA CYS A 34 7.65 3.31 16.49
C CYS A 34 7.62 4.81 16.75
N GLU A 35 8.62 5.50 16.24
CA GLU A 35 8.62 6.97 16.16
C GLU A 35 7.94 7.38 14.84
N GLU A 36 7.07 8.38 14.91
CA GLU A 36 6.43 8.93 13.72
C GLU A 36 7.45 9.65 12.85
N ILE A 37 7.38 9.43 11.54
CA ILE A 37 8.24 10.08 10.56
C ILE A 37 7.55 11.37 10.09
N GLU A 38 8.19 12.52 10.35
CA GLU A 38 7.76 13.80 9.80
C GLU A 38 8.23 13.96 8.35
N TYR A 39 7.29 13.85 7.40
CA TYR A 39 7.57 14.11 5.99
C TYR A 39 7.41 15.61 5.67
N PRO A 40 8.34 16.22 4.91
CA PRO A 40 8.17 17.59 4.46
C PRO A 40 6.96 17.72 3.53
N LYS A 41 6.30 18.88 3.57
CA LYS A 41 5.21 19.18 2.64
C LYS A 41 5.77 19.30 1.20
N PRO A 42 5.00 18.88 0.18
CA PRO A 42 5.43 19.00 -1.20
C PRO A 42 5.60 20.48 -1.60
N ASP A 43 6.63 20.76 -2.39
CA ASP A 43 6.96 22.08 -2.93
C ASP A 43 6.30 22.39 -4.29
N ASN A 44 5.70 21.38 -4.93
CA ASN A 44 5.11 21.42 -6.26
C ASN A 44 6.10 21.75 -7.40
N GLU A 45 7.40 21.55 -7.17
CA GLU A 45 8.44 21.70 -8.19
C GLU A 45 9.23 20.40 -8.36
N VAL A 46 9.69 19.82 -7.26
CA VAL A 46 10.44 18.55 -7.21
C VAL A 46 9.65 17.47 -6.47
N SER A 47 8.77 17.88 -5.56
CA SER A 47 7.93 17.02 -4.73
C SER A 47 6.46 17.44 -4.85
N PHE A 48 5.57 16.47 -5.00
CA PHE A 48 4.16 16.70 -5.32
C PHE A 48 3.26 15.94 -4.36
N ASP A 49 2.02 16.39 -4.25
CA ASP A 49 1.01 15.65 -3.51
C ASP A 49 0.57 14.38 -4.26
N LEU A 50 -0.10 13.50 -3.54
CA LEU A 50 -0.53 12.19 -4.04
C LEU A 50 -1.59 12.31 -5.15
N LEU A 51 -2.52 13.26 -5.05
CA LEU A 51 -3.62 13.38 -6.02
C LEU A 51 -3.12 13.91 -7.35
N SER A 52 -2.24 14.92 -7.34
CA SER A 52 -1.54 15.37 -8.56
C SER A 52 -0.74 14.24 -9.20
N SER A 53 -0.10 13.39 -8.39
CA SER A 53 0.64 12.22 -8.89
C SER A 53 -0.28 11.17 -9.52
N VAL A 54 -1.42 10.86 -8.89
CA VAL A 54 -2.43 9.93 -9.42
C VAL A 54 -3.04 10.43 -10.73
N ALA A 55 -3.31 11.73 -10.84
CA ALA A 55 -3.83 12.30 -12.09
C ALA A 55 -2.87 12.03 -13.28
N LEU A 56 -1.55 12.10 -13.05
CA LEU A 56 -0.55 11.84 -14.08
C LEU A 56 -0.41 10.36 -14.46
N THR A 57 -0.92 9.41 -13.66
CA THR A 57 -0.99 8.01 -14.08
C THR A 57 -2.10 7.78 -15.11
N GLY A 58 -3.00 8.75 -15.28
CA GLY A 58 -4.19 8.62 -16.12
C GLY A 58 -5.10 7.47 -15.67
N THR A 59 -5.03 7.07 -14.39
CA THR A 59 -5.84 5.95 -13.90
C THR A 59 -7.29 6.35 -13.77
N ASN A 60 -8.18 5.46 -14.21
CA ASN A 60 -9.61 5.65 -14.03
C ASN A 60 -10.35 4.31 -14.04
N HIS A 61 -11.53 4.28 -13.42
CA HIS A 61 -12.44 3.15 -13.41
C HIS A 61 -13.87 3.65 -13.56
N GLU A 62 -14.75 2.81 -14.13
CA GLU A 62 -16.20 3.06 -14.09
C GLU A 62 -16.68 3.20 -12.64
N GLY A 63 -17.50 4.21 -12.36
CA GLY A 63 -17.85 4.58 -11.00
C GLY A 63 -18.94 3.73 -10.37
N ASP A 64 -19.77 3.10 -11.20
CA ASP A 64 -20.87 2.22 -10.77
C ASP A 64 -20.47 0.73 -10.74
N GLN A 65 -19.16 0.44 -10.64
CA GLN A 65 -18.66 -0.93 -10.50
C GLN A 65 -18.36 -1.25 -9.03
N PRO A 66 -18.53 -2.53 -8.60
CA PRO A 66 -18.13 -2.93 -7.25
C PRO A 66 -16.62 -2.71 -7.04
N PRO A 67 -16.19 -2.28 -5.83
CA PRO A 67 -14.76 -2.16 -5.52
C PRO A 67 -14.03 -3.49 -5.74
N HIS A 68 -13.00 -3.47 -6.58
CA HIS A 68 -12.12 -4.61 -6.84
C HIS A 68 -11.08 -4.85 -5.73
N LEU A 69 -11.20 -4.09 -4.64
CA LEU A 69 -10.41 -4.19 -3.42
C LEU A 69 -11.36 -4.67 -2.33
N THR A 70 -11.54 -5.98 -2.22
CA THR A 70 -12.49 -6.56 -1.29
C THR A 70 -11.85 -6.75 0.07
N LEU A 71 -12.67 -6.69 1.13
CA LEU A 71 -12.25 -7.01 2.48
C LEU A 71 -12.87 -8.36 2.87
N LYS A 72 -12.09 -9.21 3.53
CA LYS A 72 -12.62 -10.47 4.10
C LYS A 72 -13.51 -10.18 5.31
N ASP A 73 -13.16 -9.15 6.07
CA ASP A 73 -13.91 -8.63 7.21
C ASP A 73 -13.74 -7.10 7.29
N ASP A 74 -14.82 -6.35 7.09
CA ASP A 74 -14.81 -4.88 7.10
C ASP A 74 -14.36 -4.30 8.46
N SER A 75 -14.61 -5.02 9.56
CA SER A 75 -14.31 -4.54 10.91
C SER A 75 -12.80 -4.55 11.23
N VAL A 76 -12.02 -5.40 10.55
CA VAL A 76 -10.58 -5.59 10.81
C VAL A 76 -9.76 -4.34 10.47
N ALA A 77 -10.20 -3.56 9.47
CA ALA A 77 -9.55 -2.32 9.11
C ALA A 77 -9.48 -1.35 10.29
N VAL A 78 -10.56 -1.21 11.06
CA VAL A 78 -10.63 -0.29 12.19
C VAL A 78 -10.12 -0.97 13.46
N SER A 79 -10.65 -2.16 13.77
CA SER A 79 -10.38 -2.86 15.05
C SER A 79 -8.95 -3.36 15.20
N ARG A 80 -8.21 -3.55 14.09
CA ARG A 80 -6.83 -4.04 14.11
C ARG A 80 -5.87 -3.14 13.37
N ASN A 81 -6.10 -2.85 12.08
CA ASN A 81 -5.10 -2.12 11.29
C ASN A 81 -4.94 -0.69 11.82
N LEU A 82 -6.04 0.04 12.01
CA LEU A 82 -6.02 1.36 12.63
C LEU A 82 -5.59 1.29 14.10
N ALA A 83 -6.23 0.43 14.90
CA ALA A 83 -5.99 0.39 16.34
C ALA A 83 -4.55 0.02 16.76
N ILE A 84 -3.88 -0.87 16.02
CA ILE A 84 -2.54 -1.40 16.40
C ILE A 84 -1.43 -0.75 15.56
N TYR A 85 -1.67 -0.53 14.26
CA TYR A 85 -0.64 -0.12 13.30
C TYR A 85 -0.84 1.29 12.75
N ASP A 86 -1.82 2.04 13.27
CA ASP A 86 -2.17 3.39 12.81
C ASP A 86 -2.52 3.45 11.32
N GLY A 87 -3.27 2.45 10.83
CA GLY A 87 -3.88 2.48 9.51
C GLY A 87 -2.86 2.52 8.36
N PRO A 88 -1.92 1.55 8.28
CA PRO A 88 -0.82 1.59 7.32
C PRO A 88 -1.29 1.65 5.86
N GLU A 89 -2.50 1.18 5.56
CA GLU A 89 -3.14 1.28 4.24
C GLU A 89 -3.29 2.70 3.69
N GLN A 90 -3.39 3.71 4.55
CA GLN A 90 -3.39 5.11 4.12
C GLN A 90 -2.01 5.59 3.64
N ARG A 91 -0.94 4.92 4.10
CA ARG A 91 0.45 5.36 3.88
C ARG A 91 1.18 4.52 2.82
N PHE A 92 0.99 3.20 2.81
CA PHE A 92 1.65 2.34 1.81
C PHE A 92 0.96 2.38 0.44
N CYS A 93 -0.29 2.83 0.37
CA CYS A 93 -1.02 2.89 -0.89
C CYS A 93 -0.49 4.06 -1.73
N PRO A 94 0.09 3.79 -2.92
CA PRO A 94 0.67 4.83 -3.75
C PRO A 94 -0.37 5.69 -4.48
N ALA A 95 -1.66 5.51 -4.20
CA ALA A 95 -2.75 6.18 -4.92
C ALA A 95 -3.89 6.69 -4.02
N GLY A 96 -3.70 6.69 -2.69
CA GLY A 96 -4.69 7.26 -1.78
C GLY A 96 -6.05 6.57 -1.84
N VAL A 97 -6.06 5.26 -2.09
CA VAL A 97 -7.30 4.49 -2.23
C VAL A 97 -8.00 4.28 -0.89
N TYR A 98 -7.24 4.21 0.20
CA TYR A 98 -7.76 3.91 1.53
C TYR A 98 -7.72 5.16 2.41
N GLU A 99 -8.86 5.51 2.99
CA GLU A 99 -8.99 6.65 3.89
C GLU A 99 -9.89 6.28 5.08
N TYR A 100 -9.48 6.59 6.30
CA TYR A 100 -10.37 6.48 7.46
C TYR A 100 -11.11 7.80 7.64
N ILE A 101 -12.43 7.75 7.51
CA ILE A 101 -13.30 8.91 7.74
C ILE A 101 -14.04 8.76 9.07
N GLU A 102 -14.39 9.88 9.68
CA GLU A 102 -15.22 9.93 10.88
C GLU A 102 -16.70 10.02 10.50
N GLU A 103 -17.55 9.16 11.07
CA GLU A 103 -19.00 9.18 10.90
C GLU A 103 -19.69 10.07 11.94
N GLU A 104 -20.99 10.33 11.78
CA GLU A 104 -21.81 11.22 12.63
C GLU A 104 -21.94 10.78 14.12
N GLY A 105 -21.22 9.73 14.55
CA GLY A 105 -21.10 9.28 15.93
C GLY A 105 -19.67 9.31 16.50
N GLY A 106 -18.69 9.81 15.74
CA GLY A 106 -17.25 9.77 16.10
C GLY A 106 -16.58 8.42 15.87
N GLU A 107 -17.33 7.42 15.39
CA GLU A 107 -16.77 6.15 14.93
C GLU A 107 -16.04 6.37 13.61
N LYS A 108 -14.88 5.72 13.46
CA LYS A 108 -14.12 5.75 12.20
C LYS A 108 -14.49 4.55 11.34
N ARG A 109 -14.64 4.78 10.04
CA ARG A 109 -14.78 3.71 9.04
C ARG A 109 -13.75 3.85 7.93
N LEU A 110 -13.40 2.73 7.31
CA LEU A 110 -12.58 2.72 6.11
C LEU A 110 -13.43 3.07 4.88
N GLN A 111 -13.00 4.06 4.11
CA GLN A 111 -13.50 4.38 2.79
C GLN A 111 -12.49 3.90 1.73
N ILE A 112 -13.00 3.19 0.72
CA ILE A 112 -12.20 2.66 -0.39
C ILE A 112 -12.56 3.43 -1.67
N ASN A 113 -11.68 4.35 -2.08
CA ASN A 113 -11.76 5.11 -3.31
C ASN A 113 -11.19 4.29 -4.49
N ALA A 114 -11.86 3.19 -4.83
CA ALA A 114 -11.34 2.19 -5.77
C ALA A 114 -10.99 2.74 -7.17
N GLN A 115 -11.61 3.86 -7.57
CA GLN A 115 -11.35 4.54 -8.84
C GLN A 115 -9.89 4.99 -9.01
N ASN A 116 -9.22 5.32 -7.89
CA ASN A 116 -7.81 5.76 -7.91
C ASN A 116 -6.82 4.59 -8.04
N CYS A 117 -7.26 3.34 -7.97
CA CYS A 117 -6.33 2.21 -7.91
C CYS A 117 -5.43 2.14 -9.15
N ILE A 118 -4.11 1.99 -8.95
CA ILE A 118 -3.13 1.84 -10.05
C ILE A 118 -2.65 0.40 -10.22
N HIS A 119 -3.34 -0.56 -9.60
CA HIS A 119 -3.10 -2.01 -9.71
C HIS A 119 -1.71 -2.48 -9.24
N CYS A 120 -1.03 -1.72 -8.38
CA CYS A 120 0.31 -2.03 -7.87
C CYS A 120 0.39 -3.29 -6.96
N LYS A 121 -0.75 -3.76 -6.43
CA LYS A 121 -0.87 -4.92 -5.51
C LYS A 121 -0.24 -4.75 -4.13
N THR A 122 0.28 -3.57 -3.80
CA THR A 122 0.90 -3.31 -2.48
C THR A 122 -0.03 -3.61 -1.31
N CYS A 123 -1.31 -3.28 -1.41
CA CYS A 123 -2.29 -3.50 -0.35
C CYS A 123 -2.52 -4.98 -0.04
N ASP A 124 -2.62 -5.81 -1.08
CA ASP A 124 -2.76 -7.27 -0.98
C ASP A 124 -1.53 -7.91 -0.29
N ILE A 125 -0.33 -7.40 -0.63
CA ILE A 125 0.94 -7.93 -0.10
C ILE A 125 1.22 -7.45 1.33
N LYS A 126 0.97 -6.16 1.64
CA LYS A 126 1.50 -5.50 2.84
C LYS A 126 0.50 -5.37 3.97
N CYS A 127 -0.79 -5.58 3.74
CA CYS A 127 -1.82 -5.50 4.78
C CYS A 127 -1.48 -6.43 5.96
N PRO A 128 -1.24 -5.92 7.19
CA PRO A 128 -0.78 -6.72 8.32
C PRO A 128 -1.78 -7.76 8.82
N SER A 129 -3.03 -7.64 8.41
CA SER A 129 -4.11 -8.60 8.68
C SER A 129 -4.39 -9.54 7.51
N GLN A 130 -3.76 -9.34 6.34
CA GLN A 130 -4.06 -10.07 5.09
C GLN A 130 -5.57 -10.06 4.77
N ASN A 131 -6.22 -8.94 5.10
CA ASN A 131 -7.66 -8.75 5.01
C ASN A 131 -8.13 -8.24 3.64
N ILE A 132 -7.25 -7.54 2.93
CA ILE A 132 -7.51 -7.00 1.59
C ILE A 132 -7.25 -8.12 0.59
N ASP A 133 -8.19 -8.33 -0.33
CA ASP A 133 -8.03 -9.21 -1.50
C ASP A 133 -8.19 -8.38 -2.76
N TRP A 134 -7.13 -8.35 -3.58
CA TRP A 134 -7.16 -7.63 -4.86
C TRP A 134 -7.71 -8.56 -5.93
N VAL A 135 -8.80 -8.15 -6.57
CA VAL A 135 -9.33 -8.82 -7.75
C VAL A 135 -9.23 -7.92 -8.97
N VAL A 136 -9.36 -8.50 -10.16
CA VAL A 136 -9.39 -7.71 -11.40
C VAL A 136 -10.69 -6.89 -11.45
N PRO A 137 -10.63 -5.57 -11.70
CA PRO A 137 -11.82 -4.78 -12.04
C PRO A 137 -12.32 -5.12 -13.45
N GLU A 138 -13.39 -4.45 -13.87
CA GLU A 138 -13.82 -4.51 -15.27
C GLU A 138 -12.70 -4.10 -16.23
N GLY A 139 -12.68 -4.75 -17.41
CA GLY A 139 -11.65 -4.53 -18.41
C GLY A 139 -11.65 -3.10 -18.93
N GLY A 140 -10.46 -2.51 -19.05
CA GLY A 140 -10.28 -1.12 -19.51
C GLY A 140 -10.13 -0.09 -18.38
N GLY A 141 -10.37 -0.48 -17.12
CA GLY A 141 -10.01 0.32 -15.94
C GLY A 141 -8.54 0.17 -15.55
N GLY A 142 -8.01 1.16 -14.83
CA GLY A 142 -6.63 1.18 -14.35
C GLY A 142 -5.78 2.27 -15.01
N PRO A 143 -4.44 2.21 -14.82
CA PRO A 143 -3.54 3.25 -15.28
C PRO A 143 -3.39 3.31 -16.81
N ALA A 144 -3.20 4.52 -17.34
CA ALA A 144 -3.02 4.80 -18.76
C ALA A 144 -1.56 5.20 -19.06
N TYR A 145 -0.62 4.32 -18.73
CA TYR A 145 0.81 4.58 -18.89
C TYR A 145 1.24 4.61 -20.36
N ALA A 146 2.03 5.62 -20.74
CA ALA A 146 2.60 5.76 -22.07
C ALA A 146 4.14 5.73 -22.00
N GLY A 147 4.74 4.61 -22.42
CA GLY A 147 6.20 4.44 -22.47
C GLY A 147 6.87 4.39 -21.09
N MET A 148 6.13 3.97 -20.07
CA MET A 148 6.59 3.81 -18.68
C MET A 148 7.10 2.40 -18.42
#